data_AF-A0A800EZ12-F1
#
_entry.id   AF-A0A800EZ12-F1
#
_cell.length_a   1.000
_cell.length_b   1.000
_cell.length_c   1.000
_cell.angle_alpha   90.00
_cell.angle_beta   90.00
_cell.angle_gamma   90.00
#
_symmetry.space_group_name_H-M   'P 1'
#
loop_
_entity.id
_entity.type
_entity.pdbx_description
1 polymer ?
#
loop_
_entity_poly.entity_id
_entity_poly.type
_entity_poly.pdbx_seq_one_letter_code
_entity_poly.pdbx_strand_id
1 'polypeptide(L)'
;MAVTQFEITSRRPLADGQRFGDIGGYEEVVGILRYAVDPGHEANSRITDINLAPRNADGQVEFAADVHIMRPVDASRGRRKIVYDVLNRGNKVMLGTFNSASPAAVVAGEDPPTEVGNGFLMRHGYTSVWCGWSPDAPRLAGRMKLY
;
A
#
# COMPACT_ATOMS: atom_id res chain seq x y z
N MET A 1 -15.91 10.81 -4.70
CA MET A 1 -14.90 9.76 -4.44
C MET A 1 -13.84 10.38 -3.53
N ALA A 2 -13.41 9.70 -2.45
CA ALA A 2 -12.51 10.29 -1.46
C ALA A 2 -11.06 10.44 -1.97
N VAL A 3 -10.60 9.52 -2.82
CA VAL A 3 -9.29 9.64 -3.50
C VAL A 3 -9.42 10.63 -4.65
N THR A 4 -8.60 11.67 -4.63
CA THR A 4 -8.56 12.71 -5.66
C THR A 4 -7.41 12.51 -6.65
N GLN A 5 -6.31 11.88 -6.21
CA GLN A 5 -5.16 11.59 -7.05
C GLN A 5 -4.43 10.33 -6.61
N PHE A 6 -3.88 9.59 -7.58
CA PHE A 6 -2.86 8.59 -7.35
C PHE A 6 -1.59 8.98 -8.10
N GLU A 7 -0.59 9.45 -7.35
CA GLU A 7 0.73 9.82 -7.86
C GLU A 7 1.65 8.59 -7.81
N ILE A 8 1.95 8.00 -8.97
CA ILE A 8 2.87 6.86 -9.06
C ILE A 8 4.29 7.39 -9.10
N THR A 9 5.09 7.06 -8.09
CA THR A 9 6.49 7.48 -7.99
C THR A 9 7.47 6.43 -8.50
N SER A 10 7.07 5.15 -8.44
CA SER A 10 7.85 4.05 -9.00
C SER A 10 6.95 2.92 -9.49
N ARG A 11 7.36 2.30 -10.59
CA ARG A 11 6.73 1.11 -11.16
C ARG A 11 7.81 0.23 -11.78
N ARG A 12 7.93 -1.01 -11.32
CA ARG A 12 8.95 -1.93 -11.84
C ARG A 12 8.51 -3.39 -11.74
N PRO A 13 9.11 -4.31 -12.53
CA PRO A 13 8.95 -5.73 -12.31
C PRO A 13 9.33 -6.12 -10.88
N LEU A 14 8.52 -6.99 -10.27
CA LEU A 14 8.80 -7.54 -8.94
C LEU A 14 9.86 -8.64 -9.06
N ALA A 15 10.72 -8.78 -8.05
CA ALA A 15 11.68 -9.89 -7.93
C ALA A 15 12.55 -10.06 -9.19
N ASP A 16 13.03 -8.94 -9.75
CA ASP A 16 13.82 -8.89 -10.99
C ASP A 16 13.16 -9.64 -12.16
N GLY A 17 11.82 -9.63 -12.21
CA GLY A 17 11.03 -10.29 -13.24
C GLY A 17 10.76 -11.77 -12.98
N GLN A 18 10.99 -12.27 -11.75
CA GLN A 18 10.64 -13.63 -11.37
C GLN A 18 9.18 -13.95 -11.71
N ARG A 19 8.95 -15.17 -12.20
CA ARG A 19 7.62 -15.69 -12.51
C ARG A 19 7.10 -16.57 -11.37
N PHE A 20 5.82 -16.44 -11.06
CA PHE A 20 5.17 -17.17 -9.97
C PHE A 20 4.15 -18.17 -10.51
N GLY A 21 4.65 -19.35 -10.90
CA GLY A 21 3.82 -20.42 -11.45
C GLY A 21 2.97 -19.97 -12.64
N ASP A 22 1.71 -20.41 -12.66
CA ASP A 22 0.74 -20.10 -13.71
C ASP A 22 0.13 -18.69 -13.61
N ILE A 23 0.52 -17.88 -12.63
CA ILE A 23 0.09 -16.47 -12.58
C ILE A 23 0.99 -15.60 -13.47
N GLY A 24 2.27 -15.97 -13.57
CA GLY A 24 3.26 -15.26 -14.38
C GLY A 24 4.03 -14.20 -13.59
N GLY A 25 4.44 -13.14 -14.27
CA GLY A 25 5.21 -12.05 -13.68
C GLY A 25 4.34 -11.12 -12.83
N TYR A 26 4.98 -10.49 -11.85
CA TYR A 26 4.38 -9.45 -11.01
C TYR A 26 5.08 -8.12 -11.23
N GLU A 27 4.38 -7.03 -10.94
CA GLU A 27 4.95 -5.69 -10.83
C GLU A 27 4.70 -5.14 -9.44
N GLU A 28 5.60 -4.26 -8.99
CA GLU A 28 5.36 -3.38 -7.86
C GLU A 28 5.11 -1.95 -8.33
N VAL A 29 4.15 -1.30 -7.67
CA VAL A 29 3.75 0.08 -7.90
C VAL A 29 3.80 0.79 -6.55
N VAL A 30 4.65 1.81 -6.46
CA VAL A 30 4.80 2.67 -5.28
C VAL A 30 4.31 4.07 -5.64
N GLY A 31 3.65 4.72 -4.69
CA GLY A 31 3.17 6.07 -4.91
C GLY A 31 2.54 6.70 -3.69
N ILE A 32 1.82 7.79 -3.94
CA ILE A 32 1.10 8.58 -2.95
C ILE A 32 -0.36 8.69 -3.40
N LEU A 33 -1.29 8.33 -2.51
CA LEU A 33 -2.70 8.64 -2.67
C LEU A 33 -3.00 9.98 -2.01
N ARG A 34 -3.68 10.88 -2.73
CA ARG A 34 -4.23 12.11 -2.17
C ARG A 34 -5.72 11.96 -1.96
N TYR A 35 -6.20 12.52 -0.87
CA TYR A 35 -7.58 12.42 -0.45
C TYR A 35 -8.17 13.80 -0.18
N ALA A 36 -9.46 13.94 -0.47
CA ALA A 36 -10.28 15.03 0.00
C ALA A 36 -11.62 14.44 0.47
N VAL A 37 -11.95 14.62 1.75
CA VAL A 37 -13.15 14.03 2.35
C VAL A 37 -14.08 15.11 2.89
N ASP A 38 -15.38 14.91 2.69
CA ASP A 38 -16.41 15.73 3.31
C ASP A 38 -16.56 15.34 4.80
N PRO A 39 -16.28 16.25 5.75
CA PRO A 39 -16.45 15.98 7.18
C PRO A 39 -17.91 15.75 7.59
N GLY A 40 -18.87 16.24 6.81
CA GLY A 40 -20.31 16.06 7.03
C GLY A 40 -20.86 14.72 6.52
N HIS A 41 -20.08 13.96 5.74
CA HIS A 41 -20.52 12.68 5.21
C HIS A 41 -20.70 11.65 6.34
N GLU A 42 -21.81 10.90 6.32
CA GLU A 42 -22.17 9.95 7.38
C GLU A 42 -21.04 8.96 7.72
N ALA A 43 -20.37 8.41 6.70
CA ALA A 43 -19.25 7.49 6.88
C ALA A 43 -18.04 8.09 7.65
N ASN A 44 -17.91 9.42 7.66
CA ASN A 44 -16.82 10.14 8.32
C ASN A 44 -17.21 10.68 9.70
N SER A 45 -18.50 10.63 10.06
CA SER A 45 -19.03 11.19 11.32
C SER A 45 -18.40 10.59 12.59
N ARG A 46 -17.83 9.39 12.48
CA ARG A 46 -17.16 8.68 13.59
C ARG A 46 -15.68 9.04 13.73
N ILE A 47 -15.12 9.84 12.82
CA ILE A 47 -13.74 10.29 12.89
C ILE A 47 -13.67 11.43 13.89
N THR A 48 -12.98 11.18 15.01
CA THR A 48 -12.75 12.19 16.04
C THR A 48 -12.09 13.42 15.44
N ASP A 49 -12.56 14.60 15.86
CA ASP A 49 -12.05 15.91 15.47
C ASP A 49 -12.08 16.23 13.97
N ILE A 50 -12.73 15.43 13.13
CA ILE A 50 -12.80 15.73 11.68
C ILE A 50 -13.45 17.08 11.39
N ASN A 51 -14.39 17.50 12.24
CA ASN A 51 -15.02 18.82 12.12
C ASN A 51 -14.09 19.98 12.46
N LEU A 52 -13.00 19.72 13.20
CA LEU A 52 -12.00 20.68 13.63
C LEU A 52 -10.80 20.76 12.66
N ALA A 53 -10.68 19.81 11.73
CA ALA A 53 -9.59 19.77 10.76
C ALA A 53 -9.67 20.97 9.79
N PRO A 54 -8.52 21.51 9.32
CA PRO A 54 -8.48 22.50 8.25
C PRO A 54 -9.21 21.99 7.00
N ARG A 55 -9.89 22.91 6.29
CA ARG A 55 -10.66 22.60 5.09
C ARG A 55 -10.16 23.41 3.90
N ASN A 56 -10.18 22.80 2.72
CA ASN A 56 -9.89 23.49 1.47
C ASN A 56 -11.05 24.42 1.04
N ALA A 57 -10.92 25.08 -0.10
CA ALA A 57 -11.94 26.01 -0.63
C ALA A 57 -13.29 25.32 -0.91
N ASP A 58 -13.28 24.01 -1.15
CA ASP A 58 -14.47 23.17 -1.37
C ASP A 58 -15.05 22.62 -0.06
N GLY A 59 -14.52 23.04 1.10
CA GLY A 59 -14.98 22.60 2.42
C GLY A 59 -14.56 21.18 2.81
N GLN A 60 -13.62 20.57 2.07
CA GLN A 60 -13.15 19.21 2.30
C GLN A 60 -11.87 19.18 3.15
N VAL A 61 -11.69 18.10 3.91
CA VAL A 61 -10.45 17.82 4.64
C VAL A 61 -9.48 17.07 3.73
N GLU A 62 -8.29 17.62 3.54
CA GLU A 62 -7.26 17.07 2.66
C GLU A 62 -6.17 16.35 3.45
N PHE A 63 -5.72 15.20 2.94
CA PHE A 63 -4.61 14.42 3.50
C PHE A 63 -4.02 13.51 2.42
N ALA A 64 -2.87 12.89 2.70
CA ALA A 64 -2.22 11.96 1.77
C ALA A 64 -1.70 10.70 2.47
N ALA A 65 -1.49 9.62 1.72
CA ALA A 65 -0.90 8.39 2.25
C ALA A 65 0.08 7.78 1.26
N ASP A 66 1.17 7.21 1.76
CA ASP A 66 1.98 6.31 0.96
C ASP A 66 1.16 5.08 0.55
N VAL A 67 1.37 4.56 -0.66
CA VAL A 67 0.79 3.30 -1.14
C VAL A 67 1.85 2.43 -1.81
N HIS A 68 1.76 1.12 -1.58
CA HIS A 68 2.59 0.13 -2.24
C HIS A 68 1.70 -1.04 -2.67
N ILE A 69 1.78 -1.42 -3.93
CA ILE A 69 0.96 -2.47 -4.54
C ILE A 69 1.86 -3.46 -5.24
N MET A 70 1.74 -4.75 -4.93
CA MET A 70 2.29 -5.83 -5.74
C MET A 70 1.15 -6.55 -6.42
N ARG A 71 1.17 -6.64 -7.76
CA ARG A 71 0.07 -7.23 -8.54
C ARG A 71 0.57 -8.03 -9.74
N PRO A 72 -0.22 -9.01 -10.23
CA PRO A 72 0.07 -9.66 -11.51
C PRO A 72 0.18 -8.63 -12.64
N VAL A 73 1.17 -8.82 -13.52
CA VAL A 73 1.27 -8.02 -14.75
C VAL A 73 0.06 -8.27 -15.66
N ASP A 74 -0.33 -9.54 -15.80
CA ASP A 74 -1.57 -9.94 -16.46
C ASP A 74 -2.68 -10.09 -15.43
N ALA A 75 -3.53 -9.06 -15.33
CA ALA A 75 -4.65 -9.03 -14.40
C ALA A 75 -5.67 -10.15 -14.62
N SER A 76 -5.76 -10.73 -15.83
CA SER A 76 -6.69 -11.83 -16.13
C SER A 76 -6.27 -13.15 -15.46
N ARG A 77 -4.98 -13.30 -15.16
CA ARG A 77 -4.41 -14.46 -14.44
C ARG A 77 -4.44 -14.29 -12.93
N GLY A 78 -4.81 -13.11 -12.43
CA GLY A 78 -4.91 -12.85 -11.00
C GLY A 78 -6.14 -13.47 -10.35
N ARG A 79 -6.09 -13.62 -9.02
CA ARG A 79 -7.18 -14.09 -8.14
C ARG A 79 -8.34 -13.11 -8.06
N ARG A 80 -8.15 -11.86 -8.52
CA ARG A 80 -9.07 -10.72 -8.35
C ARG A 80 -9.47 -10.49 -6.88
N LYS A 81 -8.51 -10.74 -5.98
CA LYS A 81 -8.64 -10.52 -4.54
C LYS A 81 -7.43 -9.75 -4.04
N ILE A 82 -7.68 -8.84 -3.10
CA ILE A 82 -6.65 -8.07 -2.42
C ILE A 82 -6.37 -8.71 -1.06
N VAL A 83 -5.10 -8.82 -0.71
CA VAL A 83 -4.66 -8.90 0.68
C VAL A 83 -4.16 -7.51 1.05
N TYR A 84 -4.78 -6.91 2.07
CA TYR A 84 -4.48 -5.56 2.51
C TYR A 84 -3.87 -5.61 3.91
N ASP A 85 -2.73 -4.95 4.10
CA ASP A 85 -2.01 -4.89 5.37
C ASP A 85 -2.34 -3.58 6.11
N VAL A 86 -2.85 -3.71 7.33
CA VAL A 86 -3.12 -2.57 8.23
C VAL A 86 -1.85 -2.33 9.05
N LEU A 87 -1.14 -1.27 8.70
CA LEU A 87 0.27 -1.12 9.06
C LEU A 87 0.48 -0.58 10.48
N ASN A 88 0.84 -1.41 11.45
CA ASN A 88 1.20 -0.86 12.77
C ASN A 88 2.47 0.02 12.67
N ARG A 89 2.35 1.35 12.86
CA ARG A 89 3.45 2.33 12.70
C ARG A 89 4.23 2.16 11.39
N GLY A 90 3.51 1.93 10.30
CA GLY A 90 4.09 1.82 8.96
C GLY A 90 4.88 0.53 8.67
N ASN A 91 4.83 -0.48 9.55
CA ASN A 91 5.44 -1.80 9.31
C ASN A 91 4.67 -2.59 8.22
N LYS A 92 5.39 -3.24 7.29
CA LYS A 92 4.82 -4.13 6.25
C LYS A 92 4.96 -5.61 6.64
N VAL A 93 4.05 -6.16 7.43
CA VAL A 93 4.21 -7.52 7.99
C VAL A 93 3.75 -8.66 7.08
N MET A 94 2.90 -8.35 6.08
CA MET A 94 2.25 -9.35 5.22
C MET A 94 3.21 -10.38 4.61
N LEU A 95 4.37 -9.97 4.06
CA LEU A 95 5.28 -10.92 3.40
C LEU A 95 5.98 -11.85 4.39
N GLY A 96 6.31 -11.38 5.58
CA GLY A 96 6.83 -12.24 6.65
C GLY A 96 5.80 -13.28 7.08
N THR A 97 4.52 -12.87 7.22
CA THR A 97 3.43 -13.74 7.64
C THR A 97 3.05 -14.79 6.61
N PHE A 98 2.82 -14.39 5.35
CA PHE A 98 2.27 -15.31 4.33
C PHE A 98 3.34 -15.96 3.47
N ASN A 99 4.43 -15.25 3.18
CA ASN A 99 5.46 -15.75 2.29
C ASN A 99 6.72 -16.23 3.03
N SER A 100 6.74 -16.17 4.36
CA SER A 100 7.93 -16.50 5.16
C SER A 100 9.17 -15.67 4.75
N ALA A 101 8.96 -14.44 4.27
CA ALA A 101 10.05 -13.55 3.91
C ALA A 101 10.84 -13.11 5.15
N SER A 102 12.13 -12.85 5.01
CA SER A 102 12.97 -12.41 6.12
C SER A 102 12.46 -11.08 6.73
N PRO A 103 12.72 -10.81 8.02
CA PRO A 103 12.38 -9.50 8.62
C PRO A 103 13.06 -8.31 7.94
N ALA A 104 14.21 -8.53 7.29
CA ALA A 104 14.89 -7.50 6.49
C ALA A 104 14.06 -7.12 5.25
N ALA A 105 13.41 -8.09 4.61
CA ALA A 105 12.48 -7.85 3.49
C ALA A 105 11.22 -7.05 3.90
N VAL A 106 10.88 -7.06 5.19
CA VAL A 106 9.72 -6.36 5.79
C VAL A 106 10.00 -4.88 6.11
N VAL A 107 11.28 -4.48 6.14
CA VAL A 107 11.73 -3.10 6.43
C VAL A 107 12.48 -2.53 5.22
N ALA A 108 11.74 -2.13 4.18
CA ALA A 108 12.32 -1.72 2.89
C ALA A 108 12.97 -0.31 2.91
N GLY A 109 14.10 -0.13 3.58
CA GLY A 109 14.72 1.19 3.77
C GLY A 109 15.66 1.67 2.67
N GLU A 110 16.43 0.80 2.07
CA GLU A 110 17.31 1.09 0.95
C GLU A 110 17.33 -0.22 0.14
N ASP A 111 17.02 -0.24 -1.16
CA ASP A 111 17.09 -1.50 -1.95
C ASP A 111 18.51 -2.12 -1.84
N PRO A 112 18.71 -3.46 -1.89
CA PRO A 112 17.84 -4.54 -2.42
C PRO A 112 17.76 -5.81 -1.52
N PRO A 113 17.12 -6.94 -1.94
CA PRO A 113 16.22 -7.15 -3.05
C PRO A 113 14.76 -7.29 -2.60
N THR A 114 13.93 -7.23 -3.62
CA THR A 114 12.63 -7.85 -3.87
C THR A 114 12.46 -9.29 -3.34
N GLU A 115 12.86 -9.57 -2.09
CA GLU A 115 12.70 -10.84 -1.42
C GLU A 115 11.23 -10.99 -1.02
N VAL A 116 10.46 -11.64 -1.89
CA VAL A 116 9.06 -11.99 -1.63
C VAL A 116 8.92 -13.30 -0.86
N GLY A 117 9.98 -13.75 -0.18
CA GLY A 117 10.06 -15.05 0.49
C GLY A 117 9.76 -16.21 -0.47
N ASN A 118 8.94 -17.16 -0.03
CA ASN A 118 8.50 -18.28 -0.85
C ASN A 118 7.51 -17.90 -1.98
N GLY A 119 7.04 -16.64 -2.04
CA GLY A 119 6.13 -16.15 -3.07
C GLY A 119 4.70 -16.72 -2.98
N PHE A 120 4.26 -17.24 -1.83
CA PHE A 120 2.95 -17.88 -1.66
C PHE A 120 1.80 -17.03 -2.22
N LEU A 121 1.70 -15.76 -1.81
CA LEU A 121 0.63 -14.87 -2.28
C LEU A 121 0.65 -14.68 -3.81
N MET A 122 1.84 -14.60 -4.39
CA MET A 122 2.05 -14.38 -5.82
C MET A 122 1.68 -15.63 -6.63
N ARG A 123 2.10 -16.82 -6.17
CA ARG A 123 1.75 -18.10 -6.81
C ARG A 123 0.25 -18.37 -6.78
N HIS A 124 -0.48 -17.76 -5.84
CA HIS A 124 -1.94 -17.86 -5.73
C HIS A 124 -2.70 -16.69 -6.36
N GLY A 125 -2.00 -15.74 -6.99
CA GLY A 125 -2.61 -14.68 -7.79
C GLY A 125 -3.15 -13.49 -7.00
N TYR A 126 -2.81 -13.35 -5.71
CA TYR A 126 -3.29 -12.21 -4.92
C TYR A 126 -2.61 -10.90 -5.34
N THR A 127 -3.35 -9.80 -5.20
CA THR A 127 -2.77 -8.46 -5.20
C THR A 127 -2.50 -8.06 -3.75
N SER A 128 -1.25 -7.77 -3.42
CA SER A 128 -0.85 -7.32 -2.08
C SER A 128 -0.82 -5.80 -2.04
N VAL A 129 -1.47 -5.20 -1.04
CA VAL A 129 -1.55 -3.75 -0.88
C VAL A 129 -1.17 -3.35 0.53
N TRP A 130 -0.32 -2.33 0.63
CA TRP A 130 0.00 -1.61 1.85
C TRP A 130 -0.37 -0.13 1.64
N CYS A 131 -0.94 0.51 2.65
CA CYS A 131 -1.23 1.95 2.64
C CYS A 131 -0.95 2.55 4.02
N GLY A 132 -0.32 3.72 4.05
CA GLY A 132 -0.09 4.46 5.28
C GLY A 132 -1.39 4.86 5.96
N TRP A 133 -1.51 4.64 7.28
CA TRP A 133 -2.71 5.02 8.04
C TRP A 133 -2.40 5.77 9.34
N SER A 134 -1.14 5.77 9.80
CA SER A 134 -0.74 6.36 11.08
C SER A 134 0.08 7.64 10.84
N PRO A 135 -0.37 8.83 11.31
CA PRO A 135 0.38 10.07 11.17
C PRO A 135 1.60 10.14 12.11
N ASP A 136 1.61 9.35 13.18
CA ASP A 136 2.73 9.20 14.11
C ASP A 136 3.79 8.20 13.63
N ALA A 137 3.60 7.56 12.46
CA ALA A 137 4.62 6.69 11.89
C ALA A 137 5.95 7.46 11.70
N PRO A 138 7.09 6.86 12.12
CA PRO A 138 8.38 7.51 11.98
C PRO A 138 8.76 7.62 10.50
N ARG A 139 9.43 8.70 10.11
CA ARG A 139 9.99 8.87 8.76
C ARG A 139 11.30 8.08 8.64
N LEU A 140 11.17 6.77 8.73
CA LEU A 140 12.24 5.82 8.45
C LEU A 140 11.98 5.21 7.10
N ALA A 141 13.04 4.94 6.36
CA ALA A 141 12.90 4.38 5.05
C ALA A 141 12.20 3.00 5.13
N GLY A 142 11.32 2.73 4.17
CA GLY A 142 10.50 1.52 4.12
C GLY A 142 9.24 1.52 4.97
N ARG A 143 9.08 2.53 5.84
CA ARG A 143 7.84 2.75 6.55
C ARG A 143 6.88 3.56 5.70
N MET A 144 5.61 3.28 5.91
CA MET A 144 4.51 3.96 5.22
C MET A 144 3.74 4.82 6.20
N LYS A 145 3.36 6.00 5.76
CA LYS A 145 2.84 7.07 6.59
C LYS A 145 1.60 7.72 5.98
N LEU A 146 0.77 8.24 6.88
CA LEU A 146 -0.31 9.18 6.57
C LEU A 146 0.22 10.61 6.81
N TYR A 147 -0.08 11.53 5.91
CA TYR A 147 0.37 12.92 5.90
C TYR A 147 -0.81 13.88 5.97
#